data_AF-X1AX76-F1
#
_entry.id   AF-X1AX76-F1
#
_cell.length_a   1.000
_cell.length_b   1.000
_cell.length_c   1.000
_cell.angle_alpha   90.00
_cell.angle_beta   90.00
_cell.angle_gamma   90.00
#
_symmetry.space_group_name_H-M   'P 1'
#
loop_
_entity.id
_entity.type
_entity.pdbx_description
1 polymer ?
#
loop_
_entity_poly.entity_id
_entity_poly.type
_entity_poly.pdbx_seq_one_letter_code
_entity_poly.pdbx_strand_id
1 'polypeptide(L)'
;MPNFIDLFGVQIENNREKFIQYLTKGLELKFLKNDYKRQFLKHYFLLDKIDESDNFNAIGIDASGKKREFINGTYFYLNRASGVQNNGDTIRKLDADVFTSNGTSNEVNTYFGRKSEYIEHEVLKEFLDAQDEGKEMKVCFIDGSLYSRLLMPHLIESPINYDETFILKHLETLFQVLKESLKKNVLLMGFSKDSRDTSYRNALLDEIFYEERTNITHHLTPDELQTINAVIKGIDLINEKDIREFYSLIKSKSVLLKKMNQIFDEYNITRTDAEIIYRFRDFAGFTHPMEKGLGRITQQKI
;
A
#
# COMPACT_ATOMS: atom_id res chain seq x y z
N MET A 1 -23.63 -26.24 -4.17
CA MET A 1 -23.59 -24.76 -4.33
C MET A 1 -24.64 -24.14 -5.27
N PRO A 2 -25.38 -24.83 -6.17
CA PRO A 2 -26.43 -24.17 -6.98
C PRO A 2 -27.68 -23.73 -6.19
N ASN A 3 -27.95 -24.33 -5.02
CA ASN A 3 -29.18 -24.12 -4.25
C ASN A 3 -29.22 -22.82 -3.41
N PHE A 4 -28.41 -21.82 -3.75
CA PHE A 4 -28.34 -20.55 -3.01
C PHE A 4 -28.55 -19.33 -3.91
N ILE A 5 -28.73 -19.51 -5.22
CA ILE A 5 -28.87 -18.40 -6.16
C ILE A 5 -30.15 -17.60 -5.90
N ASP A 6 -31.24 -18.29 -5.60
CA ASP A 6 -32.52 -17.73 -5.22
C ASP A 6 -32.43 -16.94 -3.90
N LEU A 7 -31.81 -17.53 -2.86
CA LEU A 7 -31.58 -16.87 -1.58
C LEU A 7 -30.62 -15.68 -1.71
N PHE A 8 -29.59 -15.79 -2.56
CA PHE A 8 -28.68 -14.69 -2.87
C PHE A 8 -29.42 -13.51 -3.51
N GLY A 9 -30.29 -13.77 -4.49
CA GLY A 9 -31.12 -12.73 -5.12
C GLY A 9 -31.98 -11.99 -4.09
N VAL A 10 -32.65 -12.72 -3.20
CA VAL A 10 -33.44 -12.13 -2.11
C VAL A 10 -32.58 -11.27 -1.18
N GLN A 11 -31.36 -11.71 -0.84
CA GLN A 11 -30.44 -10.94 0.00
C GLN A 11 -29.93 -9.66 -0.69
N ILE A 12 -29.66 -9.70 -2.00
CA ILE A 12 -29.26 -8.51 -2.76
C ILE A 12 -30.39 -7.50 -2.79
N GLU A 13 -31.62 -7.92 -3.08
CA GLU A 13 -32.78 -7.02 -3.12
C GLU A 13 -33.09 -6.42 -1.75
N ASN A 14 -33.10 -7.23 -0.69
CA ASN A 14 -33.33 -6.74 0.68
C ASN A 14 -32.27 -5.72 1.13
N ASN A 15 -31.05 -5.82 0.60
CA ASN A 15 -29.95 -4.90 0.92
C ASN A 15 -29.67 -3.90 -0.20
N ARG A 16 -30.54 -3.76 -1.21
CA ARG A 16 -30.24 -3.01 -2.44
C ARG A 16 -29.81 -1.57 -2.17
N GLU A 17 -30.53 -0.88 -1.29
CA GLU A 17 -30.19 0.50 -0.92
C GLU A 17 -28.83 0.59 -0.22
N LYS A 18 -28.51 -0.37 0.64
CA LYS A 18 -27.19 -0.48 1.28
C LYS A 18 -26.10 -0.73 0.23
N PHE A 19 -26.32 -1.65 -0.71
CA PHE A 19 -25.38 -1.89 -1.80
C PHE A 19 -25.16 -0.65 -2.65
N ILE A 20 -26.23 0.03 -3.08
CA ILE A 20 -26.15 1.30 -3.80
C ILE A 20 -25.36 2.29 -2.96
N GLN A 21 -25.72 2.50 -1.69
CA GLN A 21 -25.02 3.44 -0.82
C GLN A 21 -23.53 3.11 -0.71
N TYR A 22 -23.11 1.89 -0.39
CA TYR A 22 -21.68 1.58 -0.22
C TYR A 22 -20.91 1.53 -1.53
N LEU A 23 -21.54 1.08 -2.61
CA LEU A 23 -20.89 1.01 -3.93
C LEU A 23 -20.85 2.38 -4.61
N THR A 24 -21.78 3.30 -4.33
CA THR A 24 -21.84 4.62 -4.94
C THR A 24 -21.39 5.77 -4.05
N LYS A 25 -21.32 5.58 -2.72
CA LYS A 25 -20.77 6.59 -1.78
C LYS A 25 -19.30 6.79 -2.11
N GLY A 26 -19.03 7.91 -2.78
CA GLY A 26 -17.70 8.30 -3.24
C GLY A 26 -17.36 7.96 -4.68
N LEU A 27 -18.20 7.20 -5.41
CA LEU A 27 -18.07 7.08 -6.87
C LEU A 27 -18.19 8.43 -7.56
N GLU A 28 -18.93 9.34 -6.94
CA GLU A 28 -18.94 10.71 -7.34
C GLU A 28 -18.09 11.50 -6.35
N LEU A 29 -16.90 11.91 -6.80
CA LEU A 29 -16.20 13.08 -6.26
C LEU A 29 -17.04 14.36 -6.50
N LYS A 30 -18.37 14.31 -6.38
CA LYS A 30 -19.32 15.25 -6.98
C LYS A 30 -18.97 16.70 -6.64
N PHE A 31 -18.43 16.90 -5.44
CA PHE A 31 -18.06 18.21 -4.93
C PHE A 31 -16.56 18.56 -5.07
N LEU A 32 -15.64 17.60 -4.93
CA LEU A 32 -14.19 17.84 -4.97
C LEU A 32 -13.51 17.34 -6.26
N LYS A 33 -14.25 16.86 -7.27
CA LYS A 33 -13.70 16.24 -8.50
C LYS A 33 -12.74 17.17 -9.22
N ASN A 34 -13.12 18.43 -9.36
CA ASN A 34 -12.31 19.42 -10.07
C ASN A 34 -11.07 19.80 -9.26
N ASP A 35 -11.20 19.91 -7.94
CA ASP A 35 -10.06 20.14 -7.04
C ASP A 35 -9.05 18.98 -7.12
N TYR A 36 -9.52 17.73 -7.00
CA TYR A 36 -8.69 16.55 -7.16
C TYR A 36 -8.04 16.47 -8.54
N LYS A 37 -8.80 16.65 -9.63
CA LYS A 37 -8.25 16.61 -10.98
C LYS A 37 -7.14 17.65 -11.14
N ARG A 38 -7.35 18.86 -10.62
CA ARG A 38 -6.36 19.94 -10.68
C ARG A 38 -5.09 19.60 -9.89
N GLN A 39 -5.19 19.11 -8.66
CA GLN A 39 -3.98 18.74 -7.89
C GLN A 39 -3.31 17.50 -8.47
N PHE A 40 -4.08 16.51 -8.90
CA PHE A 40 -3.55 15.30 -9.54
C PHE A 40 -2.68 15.63 -10.75
N LEU A 41 -3.16 16.49 -11.66
CA LEU A 41 -2.44 16.86 -12.88
C LEU A 41 -1.15 17.64 -12.61
N LYS A 42 -1.02 18.34 -11.48
CA LYS A 42 0.25 19.00 -11.09
C LYS A 42 1.34 17.98 -10.74
N HIS A 43 0.92 16.81 -10.24
CA HIS A 43 1.78 15.80 -9.64
C HIS A 43 1.85 14.50 -10.44
N TYR A 44 1.28 14.49 -11.65
CA TYR A 44 1.29 13.33 -12.55
C TYR A 44 2.25 13.57 -13.71
N PHE A 45 3.25 12.72 -13.81
CA PHE A 45 4.31 12.78 -14.81
C PHE A 45 4.06 11.71 -15.88
N LEU A 46 4.09 12.12 -17.14
CA LEU A 46 3.89 11.22 -18.27
C LEU A 46 5.17 10.42 -18.54
N LEU A 47 4.99 9.13 -18.86
CA LEU A 47 6.09 8.20 -19.10
C LEU A 47 6.86 8.53 -20.41
N ASP A 48 6.16 9.09 -21.39
CA ASP A 48 6.70 9.45 -22.72
C ASP A 48 7.74 10.59 -22.69
N LYS A 49 7.91 11.23 -21.53
CA LYS A 49 8.91 12.27 -21.29
C LYS A 49 10.18 11.75 -20.61
N ILE A 50 10.25 10.45 -20.32
CA ILE A 50 11.46 9.83 -19.76
C ILE A 50 12.41 9.48 -20.91
N ASP A 51 13.68 9.83 -20.74
CA ASP A 51 14.74 9.42 -21.66
C ASP A 51 15.05 7.93 -21.45
N GLU A 52 14.99 7.14 -22.53
CA GLU A 52 15.27 5.71 -22.51
C GLU A 52 16.78 5.41 -22.68
N SER A 53 17.63 6.43 -22.71
CA SER A 53 19.06 6.30 -23.04
C SER A 53 19.90 5.53 -22.01
N ASP A 54 19.40 5.30 -20.81
CA ASP A 54 20.18 4.69 -19.72
C ASP A 54 20.22 3.16 -19.85
N ASN A 55 21.40 2.63 -20.21
CA ASN A 55 21.66 1.20 -20.18
C ASN A 55 22.14 0.78 -18.78
N PHE A 56 21.29 0.08 -18.02
CA PHE A 56 21.63 -0.45 -16.71
C PHE A 56 21.22 -1.92 -16.58
N ASN A 57 21.94 -2.66 -15.74
CA ASN A 57 21.57 -4.03 -15.40
C ASN A 57 20.44 -4.00 -14.36
N ALA A 58 19.32 -4.62 -14.73
CA ALA A 58 18.13 -4.71 -13.89
C ALA A 58 17.72 -6.16 -13.70
N ILE A 59 17.28 -6.51 -12.51
CA ILE A 59 16.69 -7.82 -12.21
C ILE A 59 15.21 -7.69 -11.86
N GLY A 60 14.40 -8.66 -12.29
CA GLY A 60 13.08 -8.92 -11.74
C GLY A 60 13.06 -10.23 -10.96
N ILE A 61 12.49 -10.21 -9.74
CA ILE A 61 12.34 -11.37 -8.87
C ILE A 61 10.86 -11.58 -8.54
N ASP A 62 10.42 -12.83 -8.70
CA ASP A 62 9.07 -13.28 -8.34
C ASP A 62 9.15 -14.68 -7.72
N ALA A 63 8.23 -14.96 -6.80
CA ALA A 63 8.05 -16.27 -6.20
C ALA A 63 6.62 -16.76 -6.32
N SER A 64 6.52 -18.08 -6.41
CA SER A 64 5.25 -18.79 -6.40
C SER A 64 5.36 -20.00 -5.50
N GLY A 65 4.23 -20.39 -4.93
CA GLY A 65 4.19 -21.54 -4.06
C GLY A 65 2.83 -22.19 -4.01
N LYS A 66 2.83 -23.45 -3.57
CA LYS A 66 1.61 -24.19 -3.26
C LYS A 66 1.83 -25.04 -2.01
N LYS A 67 0.76 -25.19 -1.23
CA LYS A 67 0.71 -26.14 -0.12
C LYS A 67 -0.55 -26.98 -0.18
N ARG A 68 -0.50 -28.14 0.46
CA ARG A 68 -1.62 -29.04 0.62
C ARG A 68 -1.61 -29.62 2.03
N GLU A 69 -2.74 -29.53 2.69
CA GLU A 69 -2.99 -30.21 3.97
C GLU A 69 -3.46 -31.65 3.72
N PHE A 70 -2.94 -32.58 4.50
CA PHE A 70 -3.33 -33.98 4.52
C PHE A 70 -4.23 -34.27 5.74
N ILE A 71 -4.94 -35.41 5.69
CA ILE A 71 -5.90 -35.80 6.72
C ILE A 71 -5.30 -35.93 8.14
N ASN A 72 -3.99 -36.15 8.23
CA ASN A 72 -3.26 -36.25 9.48
C ASN A 72 -2.78 -34.88 10.02
N GLY A 73 -3.21 -33.76 9.42
CA GLY A 73 -2.80 -32.41 9.80
C GLY A 73 -1.40 -32.00 9.34
N THR A 74 -0.72 -32.84 8.55
CA THR A 74 0.55 -32.49 7.92
C THR A 74 0.31 -31.63 6.69
N TYR A 75 1.13 -30.60 6.53
CA TYR A 75 1.21 -29.78 5.33
C TYR A 75 2.41 -30.23 4.52
N PHE A 76 2.23 -30.49 3.23
CA PHE A 76 3.32 -30.47 2.26
C PHE A 76 3.29 -29.15 1.52
N TYR A 77 4.45 -28.51 1.38
CA TYR A 77 4.57 -27.27 0.66
C TYR A 77 5.73 -27.27 -0.32
N LEU A 78 5.60 -26.40 -1.32
CA LEU A 78 6.61 -26.11 -2.31
C LEU A 78 6.57 -24.60 -2.57
N ASN A 79 7.70 -23.94 -2.37
CA ASN A 79 7.96 -22.56 -2.75
C ASN A 79 9.10 -22.52 -3.76
N ARG A 80 8.98 -21.67 -4.77
CA ARG A 80 10.01 -21.46 -5.77
C ARG A 80 10.12 -19.98 -6.07
N ALA A 81 11.34 -19.51 -6.27
CA ALA A 81 11.62 -18.15 -6.72
C ALA A 81 12.52 -18.17 -7.95
N SER A 82 12.36 -17.18 -8.81
CA SER A 82 13.23 -16.94 -9.95
C SER A 82 13.57 -15.48 -10.03
N GLY A 83 14.86 -15.18 -10.20
CA GLY A 83 15.36 -13.87 -10.55
C GLY A 83 15.88 -13.90 -11.97
N VAL A 84 15.50 -12.91 -12.79
CA VAL A 84 15.91 -12.79 -14.18
C VAL A 84 16.49 -11.40 -14.40
N GLN A 85 17.75 -11.35 -14.83
CA GLN A 85 18.42 -10.12 -15.21
C GLN A 85 18.18 -9.82 -16.70
N ASN A 86 18.15 -8.55 -17.06
CA ASN A 86 17.91 -8.10 -18.44
C ASN A 86 18.97 -8.53 -19.47
N ASN A 87 20.13 -9.02 -19.00
CA ASN A 87 21.16 -9.65 -19.84
C ASN A 87 20.91 -11.15 -20.10
N GLY A 88 19.87 -11.74 -19.51
CA GLY A 88 19.51 -13.15 -19.63
C GLY A 88 20.00 -14.04 -18.48
N ASP A 89 20.78 -13.53 -17.54
CA ASP A 89 21.24 -14.31 -16.38
C ASP A 89 20.05 -14.64 -15.46
N THR A 90 19.99 -15.89 -15.00
CA THR A 90 18.88 -16.38 -14.16
C THR A 90 19.37 -17.15 -12.94
N ILE A 91 18.79 -16.85 -11.78
CA ILE A 91 18.97 -17.64 -10.56
C ILE A 91 17.61 -18.18 -10.13
N ARG A 92 17.56 -19.46 -9.75
CA ARG A 92 16.35 -20.16 -9.35
C ARG A 92 16.58 -20.87 -8.04
N LYS A 93 15.64 -20.73 -7.11
CA LYS A 93 15.62 -21.49 -5.85
C LYS A 93 14.29 -22.24 -5.71
N LEU A 94 14.38 -23.40 -5.08
CA LEU A 94 13.25 -24.27 -4.75
C LEU A 94 13.39 -24.68 -3.28
N ASP A 95 12.32 -24.51 -2.52
CA ASP A 95 12.19 -24.95 -1.14
C ASP A 95 10.93 -25.82 -1.05
N ALA A 96 11.09 -27.06 -0.59
CA ALA A 96 9.99 -28.00 -0.49
C ALA A 96 10.18 -28.88 0.73
N ASP A 97 9.17 -28.94 1.58
CA ASP A 97 9.25 -29.65 2.85
C ASP A 97 7.84 -29.97 3.39
N VAL A 98 7.80 -30.62 4.54
CA VAL A 98 6.59 -30.92 5.31
C VAL A 98 6.63 -30.24 6.67
N PHE A 99 5.48 -29.82 7.17
CA PHE A 99 5.37 -29.32 8.54
C PHE A 99 4.01 -29.65 9.15
N THR A 100 3.92 -29.52 10.47
CA THR A 100 2.66 -29.53 11.21
C THR A 100 2.49 -28.19 11.93
N SER A 101 1.26 -27.80 12.22
CA SER A 101 0.98 -26.54 12.91
C SER A 101 -0.10 -26.72 13.95
N ASN A 102 0.06 -26.02 15.07
CA ASN A 102 -0.98 -25.87 16.09
C ASN A 102 -1.75 -24.53 15.94
N GLY A 103 -1.40 -23.74 14.92
CA GLY A 103 -2.00 -22.44 14.65
C GLY A 103 -3.26 -22.50 13.80
N THR A 104 -3.88 -21.34 13.64
CA THR A 104 -4.99 -21.10 12.73
C THR A 104 -4.54 -21.16 11.27
N SER A 105 -5.49 -21.42 10.35
CA SER A 105 -5.20 -21.42 8.91
C SER A 105 -4.62 -20.09 8.42
N ASN A 106 -4.98 -18.97 9.06
CA ASN A 106 -4.43 -17.65 8.75
C ASN A 106 -2.95 -17.56 9.10
N GLU A 107 -2.53 -18.06 10.26
CA GLU A 107 -1.12 -18.04 10.65
C GLU A 107 -0.29 -18.98 9.77
N VAL A 108 -0.83 -20.14 9.38
CA VAL A 108 -0.21 -21.04 8.40
C VAL A 108 -0.10 -20.39 7.01
N ASN A 109 -1.08 -19.57 6.60
CA ASN A 109 -1.00 -18.76 5.38
C ASN A 109 0.08 -17.68 5.46
N THR A 110 0.15 -16.97 6.58
CA THR A 110 1.18 -15.95 6.83
C THR A 110 2.58 -16.56 6.82
N TYR A 111 2.79 -17.67 7.52
CA TYR A 111 4.08 -18.38 7.51
C TYR A 111 4.47 -18.81 6.09
N PHE A 112 3.53 -19.40 5.35
CA PHE A 112 3.77 -19.83 3.98
C PHE A 112 4.13 -18.67 3.05
N GLY A 113 3.43 -17.53 3.16
CA GLY A 113 3.78 -16.31 2.43
C GLY A 113 5.18 -15.80 2.77
N ARG A 114 5.55 -15.79 4.06
CA ARG A 114 6.90 -15.40 4.52
C ARG A 114 7.99 -16.33 4.00
N LYS A 115 7.72 -17.63 3.84
CA LYS A 115 8.65 -18.56 3.18
C LYS A 115 8.85 -18.22 1.70
N SER A 116 7.78 -17.77 1.02
CA SER A 116 7.87 -17.28 -0.36
C SER A 116 8.73 -16.01 -0.44
N GLU A 117 8.50 -15.03 0.44
CA GLU A 117 9.32 -13.81 0.50
C GLU A 117 10.79 -14.12 0.84
N TYR A 118 11.03 -15.04 1.78
CA TYR A 118 12.36 -15.50 2.14
C TYR A 118 13.14 -16.05 0.96
N ILE A 119 12.52 -16.90 0.13
CA ILE A 119 13.20 -17.48 -1.03
C ILE A 119 13.51 -16.43 -2.12
N GLU A 120 12.70 -15.38 -2.24
CA GLU A 120 13.02 -14.22 -3.11
C GLU A 120 14.25 -13.48 -2.61
N HIS A 121 14.31 -13.20 -1.31
CA HIS A 121 15.47 -12.54 -0.70
C HIS A 121 16.74 -13.39 -0.85
N GLU A 122 16.61 -14.72 -0.74
CA GLU A 122 17.71 -15.66 -0.98
C GLU A 122 18.20 -15.64 -2.44
N VAL A 123 17.31 -15.48 -3.42
CA VAL A 123 17.68 -15.29 -4.83
C VAL A 123 18.39 -13.95 -5.02
N LEU A 124 17.85 -12.86 -4.45
CA LEU A 124 18.47 -11.54 -4.52
C LEU A 124 19.87 -11.54 -3.92
N LYS A 125 20.04 -12.18 -2.76
CA LYS A 125 21.33 -12.33 -2.12
C LYS A 125 22.34 -13.01 -3.03
N GLU A 126 21.95 -14.06 -3.74
CA GLU A 126 22.85 -14.77 -4.66
C GLU A 126 23.26 -13.88 -5.83
N PHE A 127 22.36 -13.07 -6.38
CA PHE A 127 22.70 -12.07 -7.39
C PHE A 127 23.65 -11.00 -6.85
N LEU A 128 23.42 -10.53 -5.62
CA LEU A 128 24.31 -9.56 -4.98
C LEU A 128 25.70 -10.18 -4.77
N ASP A 129 25.79 -11.42 -4.30
CA ASP A 129 27.05 -12.12 -4.06
C ASP A 129 27.83 -12.39 -5.37
N ALA A 130 27.12 -12.66 -6.47
CA ALA A 130 27.70 -12.95 -7.78
C ALA A 130 28.08 -11.72 -8.61
N GLN A 131 27.92 -10.49 -8.10
CA GLN A 131 28.30 -9.29 -8.86
C GLN A 131 29.82 -9.20 -9.05
N ASP A 132 30.27 -9.28 -10.30
CA ASP A 132 31.63 -8.97 -10.75
C ASP A 132 31.78 -7.50 -11.18
N GLU A 133 33.00 -6.97 -11.10
CA GLU A 133 33.33 -5.64 -11.63
C GLU A 133 32.91 -5.52 -13.11
N GLY A 134 32.06 -4.54 -13.43
CA GLY A 134 31.58 -4.27 -14.79
C GLY A 134 30.26 -4.95 -15.18
N LYS A 135 29.68 -5.83 -14.33
CA LYS A 135 28.32 -6.39 -14.52
C LYS A 135 27.35 -6.03 -13.39
N GLU A 136 27.64 -4.94 -12.70
CA GLU A 136 26.89 -4.51 -11.52
C GLU A 136 25.42 -4.25 -11.86
N MET A 137 24.54 -5.02 -11.25
CA MET A 137 23.11 -4.71 -11.20
C MET A 137 22.94 -3.37 -10.48
N LYS A 138 22.15 -2.46 -11.06
CA LYS A 138 21.84 -1.16 -10.47
C LYS A 138 20.44 -1.11 -9.88
N VAL A 139 19.54 -1.95 -10.38
CA VAL A 139 18.13 -1.95 -9.97
C VAL A 139 17.62 -3.38 -9.78
N CYS A 140 16.85 -3.59 -8.71
CA CYS A 140 16.12 -4.84 -8.47
C CYS A 140 14.64 -4.56 -8.27
N PHE A 141 13.81 -5.23 -9.07
CA PHE A 141 12.37 -5.22 -8.98
C PHE A 141 11.89 -6.47 -8.22
N ILE A 142 11.09 -6.28 -7.18
CA ILE A 142 10.53 -7.35 -6.35
C ILE A 142 9.00 -7.26 -6.41
N ASP A 143 8.30 -8.37 -6.61
CA ASP A 143 6.82 -8.38 -6.53
C ASP A 143 6.38 -8.19 -5.07
N GLY A 144 5.57 -7.17 -4.80
CA GLY A 144 5.11 -6.79 -3.47
C GLY A 144 5.73 -5.52 -2.89
N SER A 145 5.11 -5.03 -1.83
CA SER A 145 5.50 -3.78 -1.15
C SER A 145 6.70 -3.99 -0.23
N LEU A 146 7.81 -3.28 -0.47
CA LEU A 146 8.94 -3.25 0.46
C LEU A 146 8.52 -2.74 1.84
N TYR A 147 7.64 -1.73 1.89
CA TYR A 147 7.14 -1.18 3.15
C TYR A 147 6.39 -2.22 3.98
N SER A 148 5.56 -3.04 3.35
CA SER A 148 4.81 -4.09 4.04
C SER A 148 5.73 -5.20 4.58
N ARG A 149 6.82 -5.50 3.86
CA ARG A 149 7.86 -6.44 4.30
C ARG A 149 8.69 -5.88 5.47
N LEU A 150 8.90 -4.56 5.53
CA LEU A 150 9.60 -3.90 6.63
C LEU A 150 8.75 -3.74 7.89
N LEU A 151 7.45 -3.45 7.72
CA LEU A 151 6.51 -3.29 8.83
C LEU A 151 6.07 -4.60 9.49
N MET A 152 6.67 -5.74 9.11
CA MET A 152 6.32 -7.09 9.56
C MET A 152 5.76 -7.10 11.00
N PRO A 153 4.42 -7.22 11.16
CA PRO A 153 3.83 -7.14 12.47
C PRO A 153 4.18 -8.42 13.25
N HIS A 154 4.76 -8.17 14.42
CA HIS A 154 5.01 -9.07 15.54
C HIS A 154 6.07 -10.19 15.32
N LEU A 155 7.12 -10.11 16.13
CA LEU A 155 7.99 -11.23 16.53
C LEU A 155 7.18 -12.24 17.37
N ILE A 156 6.17 -12.85 16.77
CA ILE A 156 5.45 -13.99 17.35
C ILE A 156 6.17 -15.25 16.88
N GLU A 157 6.45 -16.16 17.80
CA GLU A 157 6.97 -17.49 17.47
C GLU A 157 6.08 -18.13 16.41
N SER A 158 6.69 -18.73 15.39
CA SER A 158 5.93 -19.36 14.32
C SER A 158 5.09 -20.51 14.93
N PRO A 159 3.80 -20.65 14.60
CA PRO A 159 2.98 -21.76 15.12
C PRO A 159 3.27 -23.09 14.40
N ILE A 160 4.40 -23.15 13.71
CA ILE A 160 4.86 -24.29 12.93
C ILE A 160 5.83 -25.07 13.80
N ASN A 161 5.50 -26.35 14.03
CA ASN A 161 6.35 -27.22 14.82
C ASN A 161 7.69 -27.45 14.11
N TYR A 162 8.79 -27.36 14.85
CA TYR A 162 10.17 -27.53 14.37
C TYR A 162 10.70 -26.44 13.43
N ASP A 163 9.97 -25.33 13.24
CA ASP A 163 10.48 -24.13 12.54
C ASP A 163 9.98 -22.84 13.23
N GLU A 164 9.94 -22.87 14.56
CA GLU A 164 9.42 -21.81 15.43
C GLU A 164 10.20 -20.49 15.25
N THR A 165 11.50 -20.62 14.95
CA THR A 165 12.47 -19.51 14.83
C THR A 165 12.66 -18.99 13.41
N PHE A 166 11.93 -19.53 12.42
CA PHE A 166 12.02 -19.13 11.01
C PHE A 166 11.99 -17.62 10.80
N ILE A 167 11.18 -16.92 11.60
CA ILE A 167 11.01 -15.47 11.48
C ILE A 167 12.33 -14.71 11.67
N LEU A 168 13.21 -15.19 12.56
CA LEU A 168 14.52 -14.59 12.80
C LEU A 168 15.44 -14.79 11.60
N LYS A 169 15.43 -16.00 11.03
CA LYS A 169 16.18 -16.31 9.80
C LYS A 169 15.72 -15.45 8.63
N HIS A 170 14.40 -15.27 8.48
CA HIS A 170 13.85 -14.41 7.43
C HIS A 170 14.28 -12.95 7.59
N LEU A 171 14.19 -12.40 8.81
CA LEU A 171 14.62 -11.03 9.12
C LEU A 171 16.12 -10.84 8.91
N GLU A 172 16.93 -11.82 9.29
CA GLU A 172 18.38 -11.78 9.08
C GLU A 172 18.72 -11.72 7.58
N THR A 173 18.11 -12.58 6.76
CA THR A 173 18.31 -12.56 5.30
C THR A 173 17.86 -11.23 4.70
N LEU A 174 16.69 -10.71 5.09
CA LEU A 174 16.21 -9.39 4.62
C LEU A 174 17.20 -8.28 4.99
N PHE A 175 17.67 -8.25 6.24
CA PHE A 175 18.66 -7.27 6.69
C PHE A 175 19.97 -7.36 5.90
N GLN A 176 20.48 -8.56 5.66
CA GLN A 176 21.69 -8.78 4.85
C GLN A 176 21.49 -8.27 3.42
N VAL A 177 20.36 -8.58 2.79
CA VAL A 177 20.03 -8.10 1.44
C VAL A 177 19.98 -6.57 1.39
N LEU A 178 19.30 -5.92 2.34
CA LEU A 178 19.22 -4.46 2.40
C LEU A 178 20.61 -3.83 2.56
N LYS A 179 21.43 -4.39 3.45
CA LYS A 179 22.78 -3.91 3.72
C LYS A 179 23.70 -4.07 2.50
N GLU A 180 23.71 -5.23 1.87
CA GLU A 180 24.54 -5.48 0.69
C GLU A 180 24.06 -4.70 -0.53
N SER A 181 22.75 -4.55 -0.71
CA SER A 181 22.18 -3.68 -1.76
C SER A 181 22.65 -2.24 -1.59
N LEU A 182 22.59 -1.70 -0.36
CA LEU A 182 23.08 -0.36 -0.07
C LEU A 182 24.58 -0.23 -0.34
N LYS A 183 25.38 -1.19 0.12
CA LYS A 183 26.84 -1.21 -0.07
C LYS A 183 27.24 -1.25 -1.55
N LYS A 184 26.48 -1.98 -2.36
CA LYS A 184 26.70 -2.14 -3.81
C LYS A 184 25.96 -1.09 -4.65
N ASN A 185 25.31 -0.11 -4.01
CA ASN A 185 24.53 0.93 -4.67
C ASN A 185 23.45 0.37 -5.63
N VAL A 186 22.73 -0.67 -5.16
CA VAL A 186 21.61 -1.29 -5.85
C VAL A 186 20.31 -0.69 -5.33
N LEU A 187 19.52 -0.13 -6.23
CA LEU A 187 18.18 0.37 -5.91
C LEU A 187 17.17 -0.79 -5.88
N LEU A 188 16.59 -1.04 -4.71
CA LEU A 188 15.48 -1.99 -4.57
C LEU A 188 14.14 -1.29 -4.79
N MET A 189 13.30 -1.86 -5.64
CA MET A 189 11.97 -1.36 -5.93
C MET A 189 10.94 -2.48 -5.76
N GLY A 190 9.93 -2.25 -4.92
CA GLY A 190 8.80 -3.17 -4.74
C GLY A 190 7.60 -2.76 -5.60
N PHE A 191 6.97 -3.70 -6.29
CA PHE A 191 5.78 -3.47 -7.11
C PHE A 191 4.55 -4.10 -6.49
N SER A 192 3.60 -3.31 -6.02
CA SER A 192 2.32 -3.83 -5.56
C SER A 192 1.21 -3.48 -6.54
N LYS A 193 0.66 -4.50 -7.23
CA LYS A 193 -0.46 -4.34 -8.17
C LYS A 193 -1.76 -3.94 -7.45
N ASP A 194 -1.99 -4.51 -6.27
CA ASP A 194 -3.20 -4.31 -5.46
C ASP A 194 -2.92 -3.49 -4.20
N SER A 195 -2.29 -2.33 -4.37
CA SER A 195 -2.00 -1.44 -3.24
C SER A 195 -3.28 -0.86 -2.64
N ARG A 196 -3.40 -0.98 -1.31
CA ARG A 196 -4.44 -0.32 -0.50
C ARG A 196 -3.97 0.99 0.12
N ASP A 197 -2.85 1.53 -0.36
CA ASP A 197 -2.31 2.79 0.14
C ASP A 197 -3.26 3.95 -0.16
N THR A 198 -3.22 4.95 0.70
CA THR A 198 -4.01 6.18 0.61
C THR A 198 -3.14 7.43 0.75
N SER A 199 -1.81 7.26 0.76
CA SER A 199 -0.84 8.30 1.06
C SER A 199 -0.91 9.43 0.03
N TYR A 200 -0.93 9.08 -1.26
CA TYR A 200 -1.00 10.09 -2.32
C TYR A 200 -2.34 10.81 -2.32
N ARG A 201 -3.45 10.08 -2.19
CA ARG A 201 -4.80 10.66 -2.06
C ARG A 201 -4.88 11.66 -0.90
N ASN A 202 -4.34 11.29 0.26
CA ASN A 202 -4.33 12.15 1.44
C ASN A 202 -3.48 13.39 1.23
N ALA A 203 -2.36 13.26 0.53
CA ALA A 203 -1.50 14.39 0.20
C ALA A 203 -2.18 15.38 -0.77
N LEU A 204 -2.90 14.90 -1.79
CA LEU A 204 -3.73 15.76 -2.63
C LEU A 204 -4.84 16.45 -1.83
N LEU A 205 -5.50 15.72 -0.93
CA LEU A 205 -6.57 16.28 -0.09
C LEU A 205 -6.03 17.31 0.90
N ASP A 206 -4.82 17.12 1.40
CA ASP A 206 -4.09 18.08 2.23
C ASP A 206 -3.86 19.40 1.48
N GLU A 207 -3.47 19.37 0.21
CA GLU A 207 -3.33 20.58 -0.60
C GLU A 207 -4.67 21.28 -0.81
N ILE A 208 -5.74 20.53 -1.13
CA ILE A 208 -7.10 21.08 -1.27
C ILE A 208 -7.54 21.74 0.03
N PHE A 209 -7.24 21.12 1.17
CA PHE A 209 -7.51 21.66 2.50
C PHE A 209 -6.78 22.98 2.74
N TYR A 210 -5.47 23.04 2.46
CA TYR A 210 -4.69 24.25 2.72
C TYR A 210 -5.08 25.41 1.80
N GLU A 211 -5.43 25.14 0.54
CA GLU A 211 -5.98 26.14 -0.37
C GLU A 211 -7.31 26.69 0.16
N GLU A 212 -8.24 25.81 0.55
CA GLU A 212 -9.53 26.24 1.09
C GLU A 212 -9.38 27.01 2.40
N ARG A 213 -8.46 26.56 3.28
CA ARG A 213 -8.18 27.23 4.55
C ARG A 213 -7.71 28.66 4.30
N THR A 214 -6.83 28.86 3.32
CA THR A 214 -6.32 30.18 2.95
C THR A 214 -7.45 31.11 2.50
N ASN A 215 -8.39 30.59 1.71
CA ASN A 215 -9.55 31.35 1.22
C ASN A 215 -10.48 31.81 2.36
N ILE A 216 -10.68 30.99 3.40
CA ILE A 216 -11.64 31.28 4.46
C ILE A 216 -11.02 31.86 5.74
N THR A 217 -9.69 31.91 5.85
CA THR A 217 -8.98 32.31 7.08
C THR A 217 -9.39 33.70 7.56
N HIS A 218 -9.61 34.65 6.64
CA HIS A 218 -10.03 36.01 6.99
C HIS A 218 -11.47 36.11 7.54
N HIS A 219 -12.25 35.04 7.46
CA HIS A 219 -13.65 34.98 7.90
C HIS A 219 -13.85 34.18 9.21
N LEU A 220 -12.75 33.70 9.79
CA LEU A 220 -12.76 32.82 10.96
C LEU A 220 -11.88 33.38 12.08
N THR A 221 -12.25 33.09 13.32
CA THR A 221 -11.40 33.39 14.47
C THR A 221 -10.24 32.39 14.55
N PRO A 222 -9.13 32.73 15.26
CA PRO A 222 -8.04 31.79 15.49
C PRO A 222 -8.49 30.47 16.12
N ASP A 223 -9.43 30.53 17.07
CA ASP A 223 -9.98 29.34 17.75
C ASP A 223 -10.77 28.46 16.77
N GLU A 224 -11.61 29.05 15.91
CA GLU A 224 -12.36 28.32 14.89
C GLU A 224 -11.42 27.63 13.89
N LEU A 225 -10.35 28.31 13.47
CA LEU A 225 -9.31 27.73 12.62
C LEU A 225 -8.57 26.59 13.32
N GLN A 226 -8.29 26.73 14.61
CA GLN A 226 -7.67 25.68 15.39
C GLN A 226 -8.56 24.43 15.46
N THR A 227 -9.86 24.58 15.73
CA THR A 227 -10.83 23.47 15.71
C THR A 227 -10.85 22.76 14.36
N ILE A 228 -10.90 23.50 13.25
CA ILE A 228 -10.90 22.92 11.89
C ILE A 228 -9.60 22.15 11.63
N ASN A 229 -8.44 22.73 11.94
CA ASN A 229 -7.14 22.07 11.77
C ASN A 229 -7.04 20.81 12.64
N ALA A 230 -7.47 20.88 13.90
CA ALA A 230 -7.42 19.77 14.84
C ALA A 230 -8.25 18.57 14.35
N VAL A 231 -9.47 18.80 13.86
CA VAL A 231 -10.34 17.72 13.37
C VAL A 231 -9.85 17.14 12.05
N ILE A 232 -9.46 17.96 11.09
CA ILE A 232 -9.07 17.47 9.76
C ILE A 232 -7.69 16.78 9.78
N LYS A 233 -6.72 17.36 10.50
CA LYS A 233 -5.37 16.78 10.60
C LYS A 233 -5.25 15.71 11.67
N GLY A 234 -6.07 15.79 12.71
CA GLY A 234 -6.17 14.79 13.77
C GLY A 234 -7.16 13.66 13.47
N ILE A 235 -7.64 13.50 12.24
CA ILE A 235 -8.69 12.52 11.95
C ILE A 235 -8.28 11.05 12.21
N ASP A 236 -6.97 10.76 12.23
CA ASP A 236 -6.47 9.43 12.64
C ASP A 236 -6.54 9.21 14.16
N LEU A 237 -6.70 10.28 14.94
CA LEU A 237 -6.82 10.31 16.40
C LEU A 237 -8.18 10.93 16.77
N ILE A 238 -9.22 10.10 16.78
CA ILE A 238 -10.59 10.54 17.02
C ILE A 238 -10.72 11.24 18.38
N ASN A 239 -10.97 12.55 18.34
CA ASN A 239 -11.36 13.34 19.51
C ASN A 239 -12.82 13.79 19.36
N GLU A 240 -13.71 13.15 20.13
CA GLU A 240 -15.15 13.44 20.06
C GLU A 240 -15.49 14.90 20.36
N LYS A 241 -14.74 15.56 21.26
CA LYS A 241 -14.99 16.95 21.62
C LYS A 241 -14.75 17.86 20.42
N ASP A 242 -13.60 17.72 19.77
CA ASP A 242 -13.22 18.54 18.63
C ASP A 242 -14.18 18.31 17.45
N ILE A 243 -14.60 17.05 17.22
CA ILE A 243 -15.58 16.70 16.20
C ILE A 243 -16.94 17.37 16.47
N ARG A 244 -17.42 17.37 17.72
CA ARG A 244 -18.68 18.04 18.08
C ARG A 244 -18.59 19.55 17.88
N GLU A 245 -17.48 20.16 18.26
CA GLU A 245 -17.22 21.59 18.05
C GLU A 245 -17.17 21.93 16.56
N PHE A 246 -16.50 21.10 15.74
CA PHE A 246 -16.47 21.24 14.29
C PHE A 246 -17.88 21.17 13.69
N TYR A 247 -18.71 20.20 14.05
CA TYR A 247 -20.08 20.12 13.54
C TYR A 247 -20.95 21.31 13.99
N SER A 248 -20.76 21.82 15.21
CA SER A 248 -21.42 23.04 15.66
C SER A 248 -21.04 24.24 14.79
N LEU A 249 -19.76 24.35 14.45
CA LEU A 249 -19.22 25.39 13.58
C LEU A 249 -19.72 25.26 12.12
N ILE A 250 -19.76 24.05 11.56
CA ILE A 250 -20.36 23.78 10.25
C ILE A 250 -21.83 24.19 10.24
N LYS A 251 -22.58 23.92 11.32
CA LYS A 251 -23.99 24.29 11.40
C LYS A 251 -24.20 25.81 11.47
N SER A 252 -23.36 26.53 12.20
CA SER A 252 -23.47 28.00 12.32
C SER A 252 -23.00 28.74 11.06
N LYS A 253 -22.01 28.21 10.35
CA LYS A 253 -21.39 28.82 9.15
C LYS A 253 -21.51 27.91 7.92
N SER A 254 -22.70 27.34 7.69
CA SER A 254 -22.92 26.26 6.71
C SER A 254 -22.54 26.59 5.26
N VAL A 255 -22.76 27.82 4.82
CA VAL A 255 -22.39 28.25 3.46
C VAL A 255 -20.87 28.42 3.34
N LEU A 256 -20.24 29.08 4.31
CA LEU A 256 -18.80 29.34 4.33
C LEU A 256 -17.99 28.05 4.46
N LEU A 257 -18.43 27.12 5.30
CA LEU A 257 -17.68 25.90 5.63
C LEU A 257 -18.15 24.66 4.87
N LYS A 258 -19.00 24.84 3.85
CA LYS A 258 -19.51 23.73 3.03
C LYS A 258 -18.37 22.88 2.46
N LYS A 259 -17.34 23.51 1.90
CA LYS A 259 -16.20 22.80 1.29
C LYS A 259 -15.31 22.15 2.35
N MET A 260 -15.12 22.77 3.52
CA MET A 260 -14.42 22.16 4.65
C MET A 260 -15.13 20.90 5.15
N ASN A 261 -16.46 20.91 5.24
CA ASN A 261 -17.22 19.70 5.59
C ASN A 261 -17.04 18.60 4.55
N GLN A 262 -17.04 18.94 3.26
CA GLN A 262 -16.81 17.97 2.18
C GLN A 262 -15.40 17.37 2.23
N ILE A 263 -14.39 18.16 2.57
CA ILE A 263 -13.01 17.69 2.76
C ILE A 263 -12.94 16.73 3.94
N PHE A 264 -13.56 17.07 5.07
CA PHE A 264 -13.65 16.18 6.24
C PHE A 264 -14.36 14.85 5.90
N ASP A 265 -15.50 14.92 5.20
CA ASP A 265 -16.22 13.73 4.74
C ASP A 265 -15.34 12.86 3.84
N GLU A 266 -14.57 13.47 2.94
CA GLU A 266 -13.68 12.77 2.02
C GLU A 266 -12.53 12.05 2.73
N TYR A 267 -11.91 12.62 3.77
CA TYR A 267 -10.89 11.91 4.56
C TYR A 267 -11.43 10.64 5.22
N ASN A 268 -12.70 10.64 5.63
CA ASN A 268 -13.36 9.50 6.26
C ASN A 268 -13.70 8.37 5.28
N ILE A 269 -13.58 8.60 3.97
CA ILE A 269 -13.82 7.56 2.97
C ILE A 269 -12.52 6.79 2.74
N THR A 270 -12.59 5.45 2.76
CA THR A 270 -11.44 4.55 2.59
C THR A 270 -11.10 4.32 1.10
N ARG A 271 -10.86 5.40 0.34
CA ARG A 271 -10.41 5.30 -1.06
C ARG A 271 -8.91 5.10 -1.15
N THR A 272 -8.48 4.28 -2.11
CA THR A 272 -7.07 4.00 -2.37
C THR A 272 -6.49 4.96 -3.41
N ASP A 273 -5.18 5.07 -3.43
CA ASP A 273 -4.43 5.82 -4.45
C ASP A 273 -4.72 5.26 -5.86
N ALA A 274 -4.91 3.94 -5.97
CA ALA A 274 -5.27 3.27 -7.21
C ALA A 274 -6.61 3.79 -7.78
N GLU A 275 -7.60 4.10 -6.95
CA GLU A 275 -8.86 4.67 -7.41
C GLU A 275 -8.67 6.08 -7.98
N ILE A 276 -7.88 6.92 -7.31
CA ILE A 276 -7.57 8.29 -7.77
C ILE A 276 -6.84 8.24 -9.11
N ILE A 277 -5.80 7.41 -9.20
CA ILE A 277 -5.02 7.22 -10.42
C ILE A 277 -5.92 6.71 -11.56
N TYR A 278 -6.73 5.67 -11.31
CA TYR A 278 -7.63 5.12 -12.32
C TYR A 278 -8.63 6.15 -12.84
N ARG A 279 -9.12 7.03 -11.97
CA ARG A 279 -10.16 8.01 -12.31
C ARG A 279 -9.63 9.22 -13.09
N PHE A 280 -8.38 9.63 -12.87
CA PHE A 280 -7.84 10.88 -13.41
C PHE A 280 -6.70 10.72 -14.41
N ARG A 281 -6.10 9.53 -14.53
CA ARG A 281 -5.10 9.29 -15.57
C ARG A 281 -5.76 9.23 -16.94
N ASP A 282 -5.24 10.04 -17.86
CA ASP A 282 -5.60 9.96 -19.28
C ASP A 282 -4.56 9.12 -20.06
N PHE A 283 -3.33 9.00 -19.55
CA PHE A 283 -2.19 8.34 -20.20
C PHE A 283 -1.33 7.57 -19.18
N ALA A 284 -0.36 6.78 -19.68
CA ALA A 284 0.62 6.11 -18.83
C ALA A 284 1.59 7.10 -18.20
N GLY A 285 1.93 6.88 -16.94
CA GLY A 285 2.72 7.81 -16.14
C GLY A 285 2.78 7.40 -14.69
N PHE A 286 3.43 8.23 -13.88
CA PHE A 286 3.69 8.02 -12.46
C PHE A 286 3.42 9.30 -11.68
N THR A 287 3.11 9.16 -10.39
CA THR A 287 2.90 10.30 -9.51
C THR A 287 4.24 10.79 -8.95
N HIS A 288 4.26 11.99 -8.38
CA HIS A 288 5.36 12.43 -7.52
C HIS A 288 5.68 11.35 -6.46
N PRO A 289 6.95 10.99 -6.24
CA PRO A 289 7.34 10.03 -5.20
C PRO A 289 6.96 10.56 -3.82
N MET A 290 6.16 9.81 -3.06
CA MET A 290 5.80 10.16 -1.69
C MET A 290 6.72 9.42 -0.73
N GLU A 291 7.37 10.10 0.21
CA GLU A 291 8.08 9.42 1.28
C GLU A 291 7.07 8.93 2.33
N LYS A 292 7.12 7.63 2.61
CA LYS A 292 6.20 6.94 3.51
C LYS A 292 6.85 6.69 4.87
N GLY A 293 6.35 7.37 5.90
CA GLY A 293 6.77 7.21 7.30
C GLY A 293 5.89 6.26 8.12
N LEU A 294 6.07 6.30 9.45
CA LEU A 294 5.25 5.57 10.44
C LEU A 294 3.93 6.30 10.81
N GLY A 295 3.59 7.40 10.14
CA GLY A 295 2.37 8.17 10.36
C GLY A 295 1.90 8.88 9.08
N ARG A 296 0.83 9.68 9.16
CA ARG A 296 0.46 10.58 8.05
C ARG A 296 1.67 11.39 7.64
N ILE A 297 1.84 11.57 6.33
CA ILE A 297 2.87 12.41 5.75
C ILE A 297 2.65 13.83 6.26
N THR A 298 3.24 14.17 7.40
CA THR A 298 3.24 15.52 7.93
C THR A 298 4.15 16.33 7.05
N GLN A 299 3.54 17.09 6.13
CA GLN A 299 4.21 18.16 5.36
C GLN A 299 5.49 17.71 4.64
N GLN A 300 5.35 16.80 3.67
CA GLN A 300 6.25 16.90 2.52
C GLN A 300 5.65 17.95 1.59
N LYS A 301 6.45 18.96 1.22
CA LYS A 301 6.13 19.74 0.03
C LYS A 301 6.22 18.77 -1.14
N ILE A 302 5.07 18.40 -1.71
CA ILE A 302 5.02 17.79 -3.04
C ILE A 302 5.50 18.83 -4.06
#